data_AF-A0A1Y5THL6-F1
#
_entry.id   AF-A0A1Y5THL6-F1
#
_cell.length_a   1.000
_cell.length_b   1.000
_cell.length_c   1.000
_cell.angle_alpha   90.00
_cell.angle_beta   90.00
_cell.angle_gamma   90.00
#
_symmetry.space_group_name_H-M   'P 1'
#
loop_
_entity.id
_entity.type
_entity.pdbx_description
1 polymer ?
#
loop_
_entity_poly.entity_id
_entity_poly.type
_entity_poly.pdbx_seq_one_letter_code
_entity_poly.pdbx_strand_id
1 'polypeptide(L)'
;MPYRTALRETFIAETPSIFVMEVVAIGADLLLAGDATMGDVRFWSSIVVSLTLGLLAAYPVNWLLIRNGIKEGMMDPRHTM
;
A
#
# COMPACT_ATOMS: atom_id res chain seq x y z
N MET A 1 -8.53 7.50 23.99
CA MET A 1 -8.73 8.60 23.02
C MET A 1 -10.20 8.66 22.61
N PRO A 2 -10.75 9.84 22.29
CA PRO A 2 -12.10 9.93 21.71
C PRO A 2 -12.18 9.13 20.41
N TYR A 3 -13.24 8.34 20.21
CA TYR A 3 -13.44 7.46 19.04
C TYR A 3 -13.27 8.19 17.69
N ARG A 4 -13.69 9.46 17.66
CA ARG A 4 -13.59 10.34 16.50
C ARG A 4 -12.15 10.74 16.13
N THR A 5 -11.26 10.81 17.12
CA THR A 5 -9.84 11.12 16.91
C THR A 5 -9.12 9.89 16.34
N ALA A 6 -9.35 8.72 16.92
CA ALA A 6 -8.76 7.46 16.45
C ALA A 6 -9.10 7.18 14.97
N LEU A 7 -10.38 7.32 14.59
CA LEU A 7 -10.79 7.17 13.19
C LEU A 7 -10.06 8.16 12.27
N ARG A 8 -9.99 9.44 12.64
CA ARG A 8 -9.35 10.46 11.82
C ARG A 8 -7.85 10.19 11.64
N GLU A 9 -7.18 9.73 12.70
CA GLU A 9 -5.77 9.36 12.64
C GLU A 9 -5.55 8.12 11.76
N THR A 10 -6.40 7.09 11.88
CA THR A 10 -6.35 5.92 10.99
C THR A 10 -6.51 6.32 9.53
N PHE A 11 -7.49 7.17 9.19
CA PHE A 11 -7.68 7.61 7.81
C PHE A 11 -6.48 8.42 7.30
N ILE A 12 -5.94 9.34 8.09
CA ILE A 12 -4.79 10.16 7.69
C ILE A 12 -3.53 9.29 7.52
N ALA A 13 -3.37 8.24 8.33
CA ALA A 13 -2.21 7.35 8.28
C ALA A 13 -2.30 6.28 7.19
N GLU A 14 -3.49 5.80 6.84
CA GLU A 14 -3.66 4.71 5.86
C GLU A 14 -3.89 5.22 4.44
N THR A 15 -4.65 6.32 4.28
CA THR A 15 -5.04 6.83 2.96
C THR A 15 -3.85 7.13 2.04
N PRO A 16 -2.76 7.79 2.50
CA PRO A 16 -1.61 8.07 1.63
C PRO A 16 -0.89 6.80 1.18
N SER A 17 -0.82 5.79 2.04
CA SER A 17 -0.15 4.52 1.74
C SER A 17 -0.92 3.71 0.68
N ILE A 18 -2.23 3.56 0.89
CA ILE A 18 -3.11 2.86 -0.05
C ILE A 18 -3.14 3.58 -1.40
N PHE A 19 -3.26 4.91 -1.37
CA PHE A 19 -3.32 5.70 -2.60
C PHE A 19 -2.06 5.51 -3.46
N VAL A 20 -0.87 5.59 -2.87
CA VAL A 20 0.38 5.40 -3.64
C VAL A 20 0.52 3.97 -4.14
N MET A 21 0.20 2.98 -3.30
CA MET A 21 0.20 1.58 -3.70
C MET A 21 -0.72 1.34 -4.91
N GLU A 22 -1.93 1.86 -4.86
CA GLU A 22 -2.96 1.64 -5.87
C GLU A 22 -2.63 2.36 -7.18
N VAL A 23 -2.10 3.59 -7.12
CA VAL A 23 -1.60 4.30 -8.30
C VAL A 23 -0.50 3.50 -9.01
N VAL A 24 0.44 2.93 -8.25
CA VAL A 24 1.54 2.14 -8.84
C VAL A 24 1.04 0.81 -9.37
N ALA A 25 0.17 0.10 -8.63
CA ALA A 25 -0.35 -1.19 -9.07
C ALA A 25 -1.21 -1.04 -10.34
N ILE A 26 -2.17 -0.11 -10.35
CA ILE A 26 -3.00 0.15 -11.54
C ILE A 26 -2.15 0.67 -12.70
N GLY A 27 -1.19 1.56 -12.43
CA GLY A 27 -0.28 2.06 -13.46
C GLY A 27 0.55 0.94 -14.10
N ALA A 28 1.11 0.04 -13.29
CA ALA A 28 1.85 -1.12 -13.78
C ALA A 28 0.96 -2.11 -14.55
N ASP A 29 -0.25 -2.34 -14.08
CA ASP A 29 -1.20 -3.24 -14.75
C ASP A 29 -1.64 -2.68 -16.11
N LEU A 30 -1.93 -1.37 -16.20
CA LEU A 30 -2.23 -0.71 -17.48
C LEU A 30 -1.07 -0.79 -18.48
N LEU A 31 0.18 -0.70 -18.01
CA LEU A 31 1.36 -0.78 -18.86
C LEU A 31 1.68 -2.20 -19.33
N LEU A 32 1.35 -3.23 -18.53
CA LEU A 32 1.73 -4.62 -18.79
C LEU A 32 0.59 -5.47 -19.38
N ALA A 33 -0.64 -5.28 -18.89
CA ALA A 33 -1.83 -6.00 -19.32
C ALA A 33 -2.45 -5.36 -20.56
N GLY A 34 -2.63 -4.03 -20.55
CA GLY A 34 -3.37 -3.32 -21.59
C GLY A 34 -4.77 -3.92 -21.79
N ASP A 35 -5.00 -4.49 -22.98
CA ASP A 35 -6.26 -5.17 -23.34
C ASP A 35 -6.26 -6.69 -23.03
N ALA A 36 -5.26 -7.21 -22.34
CA ALA A 36 -5.18 -8.64 -21.99
C ALA A 36 -6.36 -9.04 -21.09
N THR A 37 -7.02 -10.13 -21.47
CA THR A 37 -8.18 -10.64 -20.73
C THR A 37 -7.76 -11.80 -19.82
N MET A 38 -8.67 -12.28 -18.96
CA MET A 38 -8.39 -13.39 -18.04
C MET A 38 -7.94 -14.70 -18.72
N GLY A 39 -8.20 -14.85 -20.02
CA GLY A 39 -7.72 -15.98 -20.83
C GLY A 39 -6.25 -15.88 -21.24
N ASP A 40 -5.63 -14.72 -21.08
CA ASP A 40 -4.26 -14.44 -21.51
C ASP A 40 -3.27 -14.59 -20.35
N VAL A 41 -2.16 -15.27 -20.60
CA VAL A 41 -1.05 -15.39 -19.62
C VAL A 41 -0.51 -14.01 -19.21
N ARG A 42 -0.59 -13.02 -20.12
CA ARG A 42 -0.15 -11.65 -19.86
C ARG A 42 -0.89 -11.00 -18.70
N PHE A 43 -2.21 -11.22 -18.60
CA PHE A 43 -3.04 -10.72 -17.50
C PHE A 43 -2.59 -11.27 -16.13
N TRP A 44 -2.31 -12.56 -16.04
CA TRP A 44 -1.85 -13.16 -14.79
C TRP A 44 -0.44 -12.69 -14.43
N SER A 45 0.44 -12.55 -15.43
CA SER A 45 1.78 -12.01 -15.21
C SER A 45 1.75 -10.54 -14.79
N SER A 46 0.83 -9.74 -15.35
CA SER A 46 0.70 -8.32 -14.99
C SER A 46 0.24 -8.17 -13.55
N ILE A 47 -0.71 -9.00 -13.07
CA ILE A 47 -1.16 -9.01 -11.67
C ILE A 47 0.02 -9.27 -10.71
N VAL A 48 0.82 -10.29 -10.99
CA VAL A 48 1.97 -10.63 -10.11
C VAL A 48 2.94 -9.45 -10.05
N VAL A 49 3.25 -8.85 -11.19
CA VAL A 49 4.19 -7.72 -11.26
C VAL A 49 3.59 -6.45 -10.64
N SER A 50 2.33 -6.13 -10.93
CA SER A 50 1.65 -4.93 -10.43
C SER A 50 1.46 -4.97 -8.91
N LEU A 51 1.09 -6.11 -8.33
CA LEU A 51 1.02 -6.30 -6.88
C LEU A 51 2.39 -6.17 -6.23
N THR A 52 3.43 -6.73 -6.86
CA THR A 52 4.81 -6.62 -6.36
C THR A 52 5.27 -5.16 -6.36
N LEU A 53 5.01 -4.43 -7.45
CA LEU A 53 5.35 -3.01 -7.55
C LEU A 53 4.55 -2.15 -6.57
N GLY A 54 3.27 -2.44 -6.40
CA GLY A 54 2.43 -1.80 -5.38
C GLY A 54 3.00 -1.99 -3.98
N LEU A 55 3.41 -3.21 -3.61
CA LEU A 55 4.05 -3.50 -2.33
C LEU A 55 5.37 -2.74 -2.16
N LEU A 56 6.21 -2.72 -3.19
CA LEU A 56 7.48 -1.97 -3.17
C LEU A 56 7.25 -0.46 -3.04
N ALA A 57 6.18 0.08 -3.61
CA ALA A 57 5.81 1.49 -3.50
C ALA A 57 5.19 1.84 -2.15
N ALA A 58 4.40 0.94 -1.56
CA ALA A 58 3.81 1.12 -0.24
C ALA A 58 4.87 1.17 0.87
N TYR A 59 5.97 0.42 0.72
CA TYR A 59 7.03 0.34 1.73
C TYR A 59 7.67 1.69 2.11
N PRO A 60 8.20 2.50 1.18
CA PRO A 60 8.78 3.81 1.51
C PRO A 60 7.73 4.79 2.04
N VAL A 61 6.47 4.70 1.58
CA VAL A 61 5.38 5.55 2.07
C VAL A 61 5.05 5.20 3.52
N ASN A 62 4.91 3.91 3.85
CA ASN A 62 4.74 3.46 5.22
C ASN A 62 5.92 3.89 6.10
N TRP A 63 7.15 3.76 5.61
CA TRP A 63 8.34 4.20 6.35
C TRP A 63 8.33 5.71 6.64
N LEU A 64 7.98 6.55 5.65
CA LEU A 64 7.84 7.99 5.81
C LEU A 64 6.74 8.36 6.81
N LEU A 65 5.59 7.68 6.74
CA LEU A 65 4.47 7.92 7.65
C LEU A 65 4.82 7.55 9.10
N ILE A 66 5.57 6.47 9.30
CA ILE A 66 6.09 6.07 10.61
C ILE A 66 7.12 7.08 11.11
N ARG A 67 8.05 7.51 10.26
CA ARG A 67 9.09 8.49 10.62
C ARG A 67 8.51 9.86 10.98
N ASN A 68 7.42 10.27 10.34
CA ASN A 68 6.72 11.51 10.63
C ASN A 68 5.78 11.41 11.84
N GLY A 69 5.70 10.24 12.51
CA GLY A 69 4.84 10.03 13.68
C GLY A 69 3.35 10.04 13.35
N ILE A 70 2.97 9.96 12.07
CA ILE A 70 1.58 9.95 11.61
C ILE A 70 1.01 8.53 11.69
N LYS A 71 1.87 7.53 11.53
CA LYS A 71 1.53 6.12 11.65
C LYS A 71 2.31 5.53 12.81
N GLU A 72 1.60 4.98 13.81
CA GLU A 72 2.24 4.17 14.84
C GLU A 72 2.81 2.93 14.16
N GLY A 73 4.14 2.86 14.02
CA GLY A 73 4.80 1.66 13.54
C GLY A 73 4.44 0.49 14.44
N MET A 74 4.20 -0.70 13.87
CA MET A 74 3.90 -1.89 14.65
C MET A 74 4.91 -2.02 15.79
N MET A 75 4.42 -1.98 17.03
CA MET A 75 5.22 -2.11 18.24
C MET A 75 6.06 -3.38 18.13
N ASP A 76 7.39 -3.25 18.28
CA ASP A 76 8.28 -4.41 18.31
C ASP A 76 7.83 -5.33 19.47
N PRO A 77 7.43 -6.59 19.21
CA PRO A 77 6.96 -7.52 20.24
C PRO A 77 8.00 -7.82 21.33
N ARG A 78 9.24 -7.36 21.14
CA ARG A 78 10.34 -7.50 22.10
C ARG A 78 10.31 -6.48 23.24
N HIS A 79 9.43 -5.48 23.18
CA HIS A 79 9.30 -4.43 24.19
C HIS A 79 8.03 -4.55 25.07
N THR A 80 7.47 -5.76 25.21
CA THR A 80 6.35 -6.06 26.14
C THR A 80 6.79 -6.70 27.47
N MET A 81 8.02 -6.49 27.94
CA MET A 81 8.45 -6.88 29.29
C MET A 81 9.08 -5.72 30.04
#